data_AF-A0A2N2SK97-F1
#
_entry.id   AF-A0A2N2SK97-F1
#
_cell.length_a   1.000
_cell.length_b   1.000
_cell.length_c   1.000
_cell.angle_alpha   90.00
_cell.angle_beta   90.00
_cell.angle_gamma   90.00
#
_symmetry.space_group_name_H-M   'P 1'
#
loop_
_entity.id
_entity.type
_entity.pdbx_description
1 polymer ?
#
loop_
_entity_poly.entity_id
_entity_poly.type
_entity_poly.pdbx_seq_one_letter_code
_entity_poly.pdbx_strand_id
1 'polypeptide(L)'
;LLRRNDYPDGKFTLAFVGYQDEDEGTVLELTHNWDVDKYDLGTAYGHIALEVPDAGKACDDIRARGGKVVREAGPMKHGSTVIAFVEDPDGYKVELIERKPG
;
A
#
# COMPACT_ATOMS: atom_id res chain seq x y z
N LEU A 1 12.63 1.62 -3.41
CA LEU A 1 12.47 3.04 -3.80
C LEU A 1 13.04 3.17 -5.19
N LEU A 2 12.23 3.56 -6.17
CA LEU A 2 12.64 3.66 -7.58
C LEU A 2 13.29 5.02 -7.85
N ARG A 3 12.62 6.09 -7.42
CA ARG A 3 13.10 7.47 -7.60
C ARG A 3 12.65 8.35 -6.44
N ARG A 4 13.47 9.34 -6.12
CA ARG A 4 13.15 10.38 -5.14
C ARG A 4 13.68 11.73 -5.64
N ASN A 5 12.80 12.73 -5.66
CA ASN A 5 13.13 14.07 -6.09
C ASN A 5 12.67 15.08 -5.04
N ASP A 6 13.58 15.96 -4.61
CA ASP A 6 13.26 17.09 -3.74
C ASP A 6 13.06 18.35 -4.58
N TYR A 7 12.05 19.15 -4.25
CA TYR A 7 11.73 20.43 -4.88
C TYR A 7 11.78 21.54 -3.83
N PRO A 8 12.97 22.07 -3.48
CA PRO A 8 13.13 22.99 -2.35
C PRO A 8 12.31 24.27 -2.47
N ASP A 9 12.24 24.85 -3.66
CA ASP A 9 11.46 26.08 -3.90
C ASP A 9 9.94 25.84 -3.72
N GLY A 10 9.48 24.63 -4.02
CA GLY A 10 8.09 24.19 -3.82
C GLY A 10 7.83 23.58 -2.43
N LYS A 11 8.88 23.30 -1.65
CA LYS A 11 8.84 22.63 -0.35
C LYS A 11 8.11 21.28 -0.33
N PHE A 12 8.42 20.42 -1.29
CA PHE A 12 7.92 19.05 -1.27
C PHE A 12 8.95 18.05 -1.79
N THR A 13 8.72 16.79 -1.45
CA THR A 13 9.48 15.64 -1.94
C THR A 13 8.53 14.66 -2.61
N LEU A 14 8.93 14.13 -3.76
CA LEU A 14 8.26 13.00 -4.40
C LEU A 14 9.08 11.72 -4.18
N ALA A 15 8.42 10.61 -3.89
CA ALA A 15 9.01 9.28 -3.80
C ALA A 15 8.18 8.27 -4.59
N PHE A 16 8.82 7.52 -5.49
CA PHE A 16 8.18 6.56 -6.36
C PHE A 16 8.52 5.13 -5.90
N VAL A 17 7.51 4.31 -5.63
CA VAL A 17 7.66 2.93 -5.19
C VAL A 17 6.84 1.99 -6.07
N GLY A 18 7.40 0.84 -6.42
CA GLY A 18 6.76 -0.14 -7.27
C GLY A 18 7.56 -1.44 -7.29
N TYR A 19 7.04 -2.45 -7.99
CA TYR A 19 7.66 -3.76 -8.13
C TYR A 19 8.46 -3.93 -9.44
N GLN A 20 8.38 -2.95 -10.34
CA GLN A 20 9.04 -2.91 -11.64
C GLN A 20 9.56 -1.49 -11.89
N ASP A 21 10.31 -1.29 -12.98
CA ASP A 21 10.71 0.04 -13.43
C ASP A 21 9.49 0.89 -13.82
N GLU A 22 9.62 2.22 -13.73
CA GLU A 22 8.50 3.17 -13.87
C GLU A 22 7.82 3.13 -15.25
N ASP A 23 8.50 2.65 -16.28
CA ASP A 23 8.00 2.48 -17.65
C ASP A 23 7.46 1.08 -17.94
N GLU A 24 7.64 0.12 -17.02
CA GLU A 24 7.23 -1.27 -17.19
C GLU A 24 6.00 -1.68 -16.37
N GLY A 25 5.62 -0.89 -15.37
CA GLY A 25 4.52 -1.23 -14.47
C GLY A 25 3.93 -0.05 -13.70
N THR A 26 2.90 -0.35 -12.91
CA THR A 26 2.27 0.66 -12.05
C THR A 26 3.18 1.00 -10.88
N VAL A 27 3.35 2.30 -10.62
CA VAL A 27 4.07 2.82 -9.46
C VAL A 27 3.17 3.68 -8.59
N LEU A 28 3.45 3.69 -7.29
CA LEU A 28 2.85 4.60 -6.33
C LEU A 28 3.77 5.79 -6.13
N GLU A 29 3.30 6.97 -6.48
CA GLU A 29 3.94 8.24 -6.18
C GLU A 29 3.42 8.77 -4.84
N LEU A 30 4.34 8.93 -3.89
CA LEU A 30 4.09 9.55 -2.59
C LEU A 30 4.59 10.99 -2.62
N THR A 31 3.71 11.93 -2.26
CA THR A 31 4.04 13.36 -2.15
C THR A 31 4.10 13.77 -0.68
N HIS A 32 5.28 14.16 -0.21
CA HIS A 32 5.49 14.71 1.12
C HIS A 32 5.69 16.23 1.04
N ASN A 33 4.68 16.99 1.47
CA ASN A 33 4.78 18.45 1.60
C ASN A 33 5.38 18.77 2.97
N TRP A 34 6.49 19.50 3.00
CA TRP A 34 7.35 19.61 4.19
C TRP A 34 6.71 20.32 5.38
N ASP A 35 5.70 21.14 5.13
CA ASP A 35 4.97 21.90 6.14
C ASP A 35 3.58 21.27 6.45
N VAL A 36 3.31 20.04 6.00
CA VAL A 36 2.02 19.34 6.19
C VAL A 36 2.21 17.96 6.82
N ASP A 37 1.75 17.80 8.06
CA ASP A 37 1.92 16.56 8.82
C ASP A 37 0.77 15.54 8.62
N LYS A 38 -0.38 15.96 8.09
CA LYS A 38 -1.56 15.08 7.92
C LYS A 38 -2.52 15.56 6.84
N TYR A 39 -3.25 14.62 6.26
CA TYR A 39 -4.31 14.85 5.28
C TYR A 39 -5.66 14.29 5.76
N ASP A 40 -6.76 14.85 5.26
CA ASP A 40 -8.06 14.21 5.35
C ASP A 40 -8.22 13.22 4.20
N LEU A 41 -8.46 11.95 4.53
CA LEU A 41 -8.62 10.88 3.54
C LEU A 41 -9.93 11.02 2.75
N GLY A 42 -10.96 11.62 3.34
CA GLY A 42 -12.31 11.62 2.79
C GLY A 42 -12.90 10.20 2.68
N THR A 43 -13.91 10.05 1.82
CA THR A 43 -14.68 8.79 1.69
C THR A 43 -14.77 8.26 0.25
N ALA A 44 -14.16 8.96 -0.71
CA ALA A 44 -14.26 8.61 -2.12
C ALA A 44 -13.26 7.51 -2.53
N TYR A 45 -12.00 7.62 -2.07
CA TYR A 45 -10.97 6.63 -2.34
C TYR A 45 -11.13 5.42 -1.40
N GLY A 46 -11.13 4.22 -1.98
CA GLY A 46 -11.22 2.97 -1.23
C GLY A 46 -9.86 2.48 -0.76
N HIS A 47 -9.09 1.92 -1.70
CA HIS A 47 -7.76 1.33 -1.47
C HIS A 47 -7.11 0.98 -2.81
N ILE A 48 -5.80 0.68 -2.78
CA ILE A 48 -5.13 -0.12 -3.81
C ILE A 48 -5.11 -1.57 -3.39
N ALA A 49 -5.05 -2.49 -4.35
CA ALA A 49 -4.90 -3.91 -4.11
C ALA A 49 -3.57 -4.42 -4.66
N LEU A 50 -2.87 -5.22 -3.87
CA LEU A 50 -1.61 -5.87 -4.24
C LEU A 50 -1.81 -7.39 -4.20
N GLU A 51 -1.45 -8.04 -5.28
CA GLU A 51 -1.46 -9.49 -5.33
C GLU A 51 -0.19 -10.06 -4.68
N VAL A 52 -0.35 -11.00 -3.76
CA VAL A 52 0.74 -11.60 -2.98
C VAL A 52 0.69 -13.12 -3.05
N PRO A 53 1.83 -13.84 -2.96
CA PRO A 53 1.84 -15.30 -3.00
C PRO A 53 1.09 -15.97 -1.85
N ASP A 54 1.13 -15.36 -0.66
CA ASP A 54 0.50 -15.85 0.58
C ASP A 54 0.11 -14.63 1.42
N ALA A 55 -1.20 -14.40 1.59
CA ALA A 55 -1.70 -13.23 2.29
C ALA A 55 -1.52 -13.34 3.81
N GLY A 56 -1.56 -14.56 4.36
CA GLY A 56 -1.33 -14.80 5.79
C GLY A 56 0.11 -14.48 6.17
N LYS A 57 1.07 -15.00 5.41
CA LYS A 57 2.48 -14.70 5.59
C LYS A 57 2.78 -13.21 5.42
N ALA A 58 2.17 -12.55 4.42
CA ALA A 58 2.34 -11.12 4.22
C ALA A 58 1.86 -10.30 5.43
N CYS A 59 0.72 -10.66 6.03
CA CYS A 59 0.24 -10.04 7.27
C CYS A 59 1.22 -10.23 8.44
N ASP A 60 1.79 -11.42 8.60
CA ASP A 60 2.77 -11.70 9.65
C ASP A 60 4.05 -10.88 9.48
N ASP A 61 4.58 -10.81 8.26
CA ASP A 61 5.76 -10.01 7.94
C ASP A 61 5.50 -8.51 8.19
N ILE A 62 4.31 -8.01 7.84
CA ILE A 62 3.91 -6.62 8.07
C ILE A 62 3.81 -6.33 9.56
N ARG A 63 3.15 -7.20 10.33
CA ARG A 63 3.01 -7.06 11.79
C ARG A 63 4.37 -7.10 12.49
N ALA A 64 5.26 -7.99 12.07
CA ALA A 64 6.62 -8.08 12.61
C ALA A 64 7.46 -6.82 12.37
N ARG A 65 7.12 -6.04 11.33
CA ARG A 65 7.75 -4.74 11.00
C ARG A 65 7.02 -3.55 11.62
N GLY A 66 6.03 -3.79 12.49
CA GLY A 66 5.25 -2.74 13.16
C GLY A 66 4.07 -2.19 12.36
N GLY A 67 3.74 -2.79 11.21
CA GLY A 67 2.59 -2.40 10.40
C GLY A 67 1.26 -2.88 10.99
N LYS A 68 0.18 -2.22 10.58
CA LYS A 68 -1.18 -2.47 11.10
C LYS A 68 -1.96 -3.38 10.16
N VAL A 69 -2.32 -4.57 10.63
CA VAL A 69 -3.28 -5.45 9.96
C VAL A 69 -4.69 -5.09 10.45
N VAL A 70 -5.56 -4.62 9.56
CA VAL A 70 -6.94 -4.21 9.89
C VAL A 70 -7.95 -5.31 9.62
N ARG A 71 -7.61 -6.26 8.75
CA ARG A 71 -8.35 -7.51 8.54
C ARG A 71 -7.37 -8.62 8.21
N GLU A 72 -7.38 -9.67 9.03
CA GLU A 72 -6.57 -10.87 8.81
C GLU A 72 -6.92 -11.57 7.49
N ALA A 73 -5.97 -12.36 6.99
CA ALA A 73 -6.15 -13.15 5.78
C ALA A 73 -7.29 -14.16 5.97
N GLY A 74 -8.24 -14.15 5.04
CA GLY A 74 -9.34 -15.09 5.01
C GLY A 74 -10.22 -14.92 3.77
N PRO A 75 -11.10 -15.89 3.49
CA PRO A 75 -11.94 -15.86 2.30
C PRO A 75 -12.83 -14.61 2.29
N MET A 76 -13.05 -14.06 1.11
CA MET A 76 -14.02 -12.99 0.90
C MET A 76 -15.43 -13.48 1.29
N LYS A 77 -16.28 -12.61 1.86
CA LYS A 77 -17.65 -12.99 2.32
C LYS A 77 -18.51 -13.67 1.23
N HIS A 78 -18.22 -13.43 -0.04
CA HIS A 78 -18.95 -13.98 -1.18
C HIS A 78 -18.03 -14.63 -2.22
N GLY A 79 -16.86 -15.14 -1.81
CA GLY A 79 -15.90 -15.77 -2.72
C GLY A 79 -14.91 -16.68 -2.02
N SER A 80 -14.13 -17.43 -2.79
CA SER A 80 -13.06 -18.30 -2.28
C SER A 80 -11.69 -17.63 -2.24
N THR A 81 -11.53 -16.45 -2.86
CA THR A 81 -10.27 -15.72 -2.85
C THR A 81 -9.95 -15.28 -1.42
N VAL A 82 -8.75 -15.63 -0.96
CA VAL A 82 -8.21 -15.18 0.33
C VAL A 82 -7.73 -13.75 0.16
N ILE A 83 -8.20 -12.88 1.05
CA ILE A 83 -7.85 -11.46 1.07
C ILE A 83 -7.57 -11.00 2.50
N ALA A 84 -6.67 -10.03 2.64
CA ALA A 84 -6.40 -9.32 3.90
C ALA A 84 -6.45 -7.80 3.65
N PHE A 85 -6.55 -7.01 4.72
CA PHE A 85 -6.34 -5.56 4.63
C PHE A 85 -5.31 -5.12 5.67
N VAL A 86 -4.41 -4.25 5.20
CA VAL A 86 -3.46 -3.54 6.04
C VAL A 86 -3.68 -2.03 5.88
N GLU A 87 -3.17 -1.26 6.83
CA GLU A 87 -3.25 0.20 6.84
C GLU A 87 -1.84 0.76 7.00
N ASP A 88 -1.52 1.74 6.17
CA ASP A 88 -0.24 2.44 6.24
C ASP A 88 -0.24 3.50 7.38
N PRO A 89 0.91 4.14 7.67
CA PRO A 89 1.00 5.12 8.74
C PRO A 89 0.09 6.35 8.58
N ASP A 90 -0.32 6.68 7.36
CA ASP A 90 -1.19 7.83 7.03
C ASP A 90 -2.69 7.45 7.00
N GLY A 91 -3.01 6.17 7.20
CA GLY A 91 -4.38 5.65 7.27
C GLY A 91 -4.92 5.12 5.93
N TYR A 92 -4.13 5.11 4.86
CA TYR A 92 -4.55 4.51 3.60
C TYR A 92 -4.57 2.98 3.72
N LYS A 93 -5.67 2.40 3.24
CA LYS A 93 -5.84 0.94 3.22
C LYS A 93 -5.20 0.35 1.98
N VAL A 94 -4.62 -0.83 2.16
CA VAL A 94 -4.11 -1.69 1.08
C VAL A 94 -4.71 -3.07 1.24
N GLU A 95 -5.38 -3.55 0.19
CA GLU A 95 -5.90 -4.92 0.12
C GLU A 95 -4.78 -5.85 -0.36
N LEU A 96 -4.58 -6.96 0.35
CA LEU A 96 -3.69 -8.03 -0.08
C LEU A 96 -4.54 -9.15 -0.66
N ILE A 97 -4.31 -9.51 -1.91
CA ILE A 97 -5.03 -10.58 -2.60
C ILE A 97 -4.10 -11.77 -2.77
N GLU A 98 -4.45 -12.92 -2.20
CA GLU A 98 -3.65 -14.12 -2.37
C GLU A 98 -3.77 -14.67 -3.80
N ARG A 99 -2.61 -14.95 -4.41
CA ARG A 99 -2.53 -15.62 -5.71
C ARG A 99 -3.22 -16.97 -5.64
N LYS A 100 -4.04 -17.27 -6.66
CA LYS A 100 -4.52 -18.64 -6.83
C LYS A 100 -3.32 -19.54 -7.16
N PRO A 101 -3.24 -20.74 -6.57
CA PRO A 101 -2.30 -21.75 -7.05
C PRO A 101 -2.57 -21.98 -8.55
N GLY A 102 -1.55 -21.82 -9.37
CA GLY A 102 -1.58 -22.15 -10.79
C GLY A 102 -1.50 -23.65 -11.04
#